data_AF-Q7UEH4-F1
#
_entry.id   AF-Q7UEH4-F1
#
_cell.length_a   1.000
_cell.length_b   1.000
_cell.length_c   1.000
_cell.angle_alpha   90.00
_cell.angle_beta   90.00
_cell.angle_gamma   90.00
#
_symmetry.space_group_name_H-M   'P 1'
#
loop_
_entity.id
_entity.type
_entity.pdbx_description
1 polymer ?
#
loop_
_entity_poly.entity_id
_entity_poly.type
_entity_poly.pdbx_seq_one_letter_code
_entity_poly.pdbx_strand_id
1 'polypeptide(L)'
;MKSNSMLLNPDGKLLAAVKQSLRLARKTKPIWAKRLARDQEIETIEGSIQAKAGHYLCRGVVGEFWAQTESKLREKYLQSDKVDAGGWHRFDPKPDAPPVEASEIDEPFQVESHFGRLNGQAGDYLVRSMTDRSDVWIVAKAIFEASYVMEPYNEAQPRLKADEKECDKREDQQ
;
A
#
# COMPACT_ATOMS: atom_id res chain seq x y z
N MET A 1 -11.67 -12.27 24.41
CA MET A 1 -10.92 -11.00 24.60
C MET A 1 -10.95 -10.28 23.26
N LYS A 2 -11.43 -9.04 23.18
CA LYS A 2 -11.28 -8.24 21.96
C LYS A 2 -9.81 -7.83 21.90
N SER A 3 -9.02 -8.40 20.99
CA SER A 3 -7.74 -7.80 20.66
C SER A 3 -8.04 -6.39 20.14
N ASN A 4 -7.63 -5.37 20.88
CA ASN A 4 -7.72 -4.00 20.41
C ASN A 4 -6.67 -3.84 19.32
N SER A 5 -7.06 -4.00 18.06
CA SER A 5 -6.17 -3.68 16.94
C SER A 5 -5.84 -2.19 16.95
N MET A 6 -4.55 -1.86 16.87
CA MET A 6 -4.09 -0.46 16.88
C MET A 6 -4.31 0.20 15.51
N LEU A 7 -4.93 1.38 15.49
CA LEU A 7 -4.99 2.20 14.27
C LEU A 7 -3.66 2.90 14.05
N LEU A 8 -2.97 2.61 12.95
CA LEU A 8 -1.60 3.09 12.69
C LEU A 8 -1.54 4.46 11.99
N ASN A 9 -2.67 5.02 11.57
CA ASN A 9 -2.77 6.35 10.98
C ASN A 9 -4.00 7.16 11.45
N PRO A 10 -4.18 7.36 12.77
CA PRO A 10 -5.40 7.96 13.33
C PRO A 10 -5.72 9.36 12.79
N ASP A 11 -4.70 10.14 12.45
CA ASP A 11 -4.86 11.50 11.89
C ASP A 11 -4.55 11.56 10.38
N GLY A 12 -4.74 10.43 9.68
CA GLY A 12 -4.35 10.28 8.27
C GLY A 12 -2.83 10.22 8.04
N LYS A 13 -2.04 10.17 9.11
CA LYS A 13 -0.57 10.08 9.07
C LYS A 13 -0.09 8.89 9.87
N LEU A 14 0.86 8.13 9.32
CA LEU A 14 1.49 7.02 10.03
C LEU A 14 2.12 7.48 11.36
N LEU A 15 1.96 6.65 12.39
CA LEU A 15 2.66 6.80 13.67
C LEU A 15 4.18 6.84 13.48
N ALA A 16 4.87 7.59 14.35
CA ALA A 16 6.31 7.77 14.24
C ALA A 16 7.09 6.45 14.33
N ALA A 17 6.67 5.53 15.20
CA ALA A 17 7.28 4.21 15.33
C ALA A 17 7.23 3.41 14.02
N VAL A 18 6.06 3.39 13.36
CA VAL A 18 5.88 2.72 12.06
C VAL A 18 6.76 3.37 10.98
N LYS A 19 6.84 4.71 10.95
CA LYS A 19 7.70 5.41 9.98
C LYS A 19 9.17 5.02 10.08
N GLN A 20 9.67 4.71 11.28
CA GLN A 20 11.07 4.31 11.50
C GLN A 20 11.38 2.88 11.03
N SER A 21 10.37 2.00 10.99
CA SER A 21 10.52 0.62 10.53
C SER A 21 10.34 0.44 9.03
N LEU A 22 9.79 1.43 8.32
CA LEU A 22 9.61 1.38 6.86
C LEU A 22 10.93 1.12 6.12
N ARG A 23 10.85 0.27 5.10
CA ARG A 23 11.94 -0.04 4.16
C ARG A 23 11.38 -0.04 2.74
N LEU A 24 12.25 0.21 1.76
CA LEU A 24 11.83 0.19 0.36
C LEU A 24 11.56 -1.24 -0.12
N ALA A 25 10.54 -1.40 -0.95
CA ALA A 25 10.20 -2.64 -1.61
C ALA A 25 9.67 -2.38 -3.02
N ARG A 26 9.80 -3.37 -3.91
CA ARG A 26 9.27 -3.32 -5.29
C ARG A 26 8.33 -4.47 -5.55
N LYS A 27 7.21 -4.20 -6.22
CA LYS A 27 6.35 -5.25 -6.78
C LYS A 27 7.07 -5.89 -7.96
N THR A 28 7.20 -7.21 -7.96
CA THR A 28 7.93 -7.95 -9.01
C THR A 28 7.01 -8.85 -9.84
N LYS A 29 5.77 -9.04 -9.41
CA LYS A 29 4.82 -9.95 -10.04
C LYS A 29 3.73 -9.21 -10.78
N PRO A 30 3.24 -9.79 -11.90
CA PRO A 30 2.10 -9.27 -12.64
C PRO A 30 0.82 -9.30 -11.81
N ILE A 31 -0.13 -8.50 -12.25
CA ILE A 31 -1.51 -8.53 -11.76
C ILE A 31 -2.46 -8.67 -12.95
N TRP A 32 -3.68 -9.10 -12.67
CA TRP A 32 -4.80 -9.01 -13.60
C TRP A 32 -5.69 -7.87 -13.15
N ALA A 33 -6.20 -7.07 -14.07
CA ALA A 33 -7.12 -5.99 -13.72
C ALA A 33 -8.27 -5.88 -14.72
N LYS A 34 -9.42 -5.47 -14.20
CA LYS A 34 -10.65 -5.24 -14.95
C LYS A 34 -11.27 -3.92 -14.51
N ARG A 35 -11.57 -3.06 -15.48
CA ARG A 35 -12.23 -1.78 -15.21
C ARG A 35 -13.66 -2.02 -14.76
N LEU A 36 -14.07 -1.37 -13.67
CA LEU A 36 -15.41 -1.43 -13.12
C LEU A 36 -16.36 -0.55 -13.95
N ALA A 37 -17.49 -1.11 -14.36
CA ALA A 37 -18.52 -0.40 -15.11
C ALA A 37 -19.48 0.40 -14.20
N ARG A 38 -19.54 0.04 -12.91
CA ARG A 38 -20.40 0.64 -11.89
C ARG A 38 -19.70 0.63 -10.54
N ASP A 39 -20.22 1.41 -9.62
CA ASP A 39 -19.81 1.36 -8.22
C ASP A 39 -20.07 -0.04 -7.66
N GLN A 40 -19.13 -0.54 -6.86
CA GLN A 40 -19.15 -1.90 -6.36
C GLN A 40 -18.40 -1.99 -5.03
N GLU A 41 -18.99 -2.74 -4.10
CA GLU A 41 -18.31 -3.24 -2.91
C GLU A 41 -17.45 -4.46 -3.28
N ILE A 42 -16.20 -4.44 -2.81
CA ILE A 42 -15.21 -5.48 -3.09
C ILE A 42 -14.77 -6.07 -1.76
N GLU A 43 -14.94 -7.38 -1.62
CA GLU A 43 -14.36 -8.16 -0.53
C GLU A 43 -12.86 -8.35 -0.78
N THR A 44 -12.02 -7.77 0.08
CA THR A 44 -10.58 -8.06 0.13
C THR A 44 -10.27 -8.96 1.33
N ILE A 45 -9.02 -9.39 1.46
CA ILE A 45 -8.57 -10.19 2.61
C ILE A 45 -8.59 -9.33 3.90
N GLU A 46 -8.37 -8.02 3.75
CA GLU A 46 -8.20 -7.05 4.81
C GLU A 46 -9.53 -6.36 5.20
N GLY A 47 -10.56 -6.47 4.37
CA GLY A 47 -11.91 -5.97 4.63
C GLY A 47 -12.67 -5.57 3.36
N SER A 48 -13.96 -5.31 3.51
CA SER A 48 -14.80 -4.80 2.40
C SER A 48 -14.44 -3.35 2.10
N ILE A 49 -14.22 -3.05 0.82
CA ILE A 49 -13.89 -1.70 0.34
C ILE A 49 -14.89 -1.22 -0.72
N GLN A 50 -15.03 0.09 -0.87
CA GLN A 50 -15.94 0.70 -1.85
C GLN A 50 -15.17 1.25 -3.05
N ALA A 51 -15.41 0.73 -4.25
CA ALA A 51 -14.81 1.21 -5.48
C ALA A 51 -15.87 1.80 -6.42
N LYS A 52 -15.48 2.84 -7.16
CA LYS A 52 -16.37 3.54 -8.09
C LYS A 52 -16.25 3.01 -9.51
N ALA A 53 -17.26 3.30 -10.33
CA ALA A 53 -17.18 3.14 -11.77
C ALA A 53 -15.92 3.82 -12.32
N GLY A 54 -15.22 3.15 -13.24
CA GLY A 54 -13.95 3.61 -13.80
C GLY A 54 -12.71 3.24 -12.99
N HIS A 55 -12.83 2.83 -11.73
CA HIS A 55 -11.73 2.19 -11.01
C HIS A 55 -11.44 0.80 -11.59
N TYR A 56 -10.34 0.20 -11.15
CA TYR A 56 -9.96 -1.15 -11.54
C TYR A 56 -10.05 -2.09 -10.34
N LEU A 57 -10.79 -3.18 -10.52
CA LEU A 57 -10.65 -4.36 -9.69
C LEU A 57 -9.40 -5.11 -10.14
N CYS A 58 -8.53 -5.42 -9.20
CA CYS A 58 -7.28 -6.10 -9.42
C CYS A 58 -7.31 -7.48 -8.77
N ARG A 59 -6.68 -8.44 -9.42
CA ARG A 59 -6.46 -9.80 -8.93
C ARG A 59 -4.97 -10.10 -8.98
N GLY A 60 -4.41 -10.48 -7.84
CA GLY A 60 -2.98 -10.74 -7.74
C GLY A 60 -2.61 -12.19 -8.04
N VAL A 61 -1.41 -12.57 -7.59
CA VAL A 61 -0.82 -13.87 -7.94
C VAL A 61 -1.37 -15.03 -7.14
N VAL A 62 -1.97 -14.77 -5.97
CA VAL A 62 -2.62 -15.81 -5.16
C VAL A 62 -4.16 -15.74 -5.26
N GLY A 63 -4.67 -14.92 -6.16
CA GLY A 63 -6.12 -14.74 -6.37
C GLY A 63 -6.77 -13.73 -5.44
N GLU A 64 -5.98 -12.99 -4.67
CA GLU A 64 -6.44 -11.89 -3.82
C GLU A 64 -6.99 -10.74 -4.65
N PHE A 65 -8.02 -10.06 -4.13
CA PHE A 65 -8.64 -8.92 -4.79
C PHE A 65 -8.38 -7.62 -4.03
N TRP A 66 -8.17 -6.54 -4.78
CA TRP A 66 -8.15 -5.16 -4.27
C TRP A 66 -8.60 -4.18 -5.36
N ALA A 67 -8.84 -2.92 -5.00
CA ALA A 67 -9.16 -1.86 -5.95
C ALA A 67 -8.00 -0.85 -6.07
N GLN A 68 -7.87 -0.24 -7.24
CA GLN A 68 -7.07 0.98 -7.40
C GLN A 68 -7.65 1.86 -8.51
N THR A 69 -7.29 3.15 -8.50
CA THR A 69 -7.65 4.06 -9.59
C THR A 69 -6.88 3.72 -10.86
N GLU A 70 -7.42 4.13 -12.02
CA GLU A 70 -6.73 3.96 -13.29
C GLU A 70 -5.35 4.65 -13.32
N SER A 71 -5.27 5.84 -12.75
CA SER A 71 -4.01 6.60 -12.66
C SER A 71 -2.93 5.82 -11.91
N LYS A 72 -3.25 5.30 -10.72
CA LYS A 72 -2.31 4.50 -9.90
C LYS A 72 -1.95 3.17 -10.57
N LEU A 73 -2.88 2.53 -11.28
CA LEU A 73 -2.60 1.33 -12.06
C LEU A 73 -1.58 1.64 -13.17
N ARG A 74 -1.82 2.69 -13.95
CA ARG A 74 -0.96 3.09 -15.08
C ARG A 74 0.37 3.68 -14.64
N GLU A 75 0.47 4.22 -13.43
CA GLU A 75 1.72 4.66 -12.82
C GLU A 75 2.67 3.47 -12.65
N LYS A 76 2.18 2.36 -12.09
CA LYS A 76 2.99 1.22 -11.64
C LYS A 76 3.16 0.11 -12.68
N TYR A 77 2.22 -0.03 -13.62
CA TYR A 77 2.18 -1.18 -14.52
C TYR A 77 2.04 -0.80 -15.98
N LEU A 78 2.49 -1.69 -16.86
CA LEU A 78 2.20 -1.69 -18.29
C LEU A 78 1.19 -2.78 -18.60
N GLN A 79 0.16 -2.43 -19.35
CA GLN A 79 -0.80 -3.40 -19.85
C GLN A 79 -0.14 -4.24 -20.95
N SER A 80 -0.27 -5.56 -20.85
CA SER A 80 0.14 -6.49 -21.90
C SER A 80 -1.05 -6.84 -22.81
N ASP A 81 -0.78 -7.50 -23.93
CA ASP A 81 -1.82 -7.98 -24.86
C ASP A 81 -2.59 -9.20 -24.35
N LYS A 82 -2.24 -9.72 -23.16
CA LYS A 82 -2.89 -10.92 -22.59
C LYS A 82 -4.20 -10.54 -21.92
N VAL A 83 -5.25 -11.24 -22.34
CA VAL A 83 -6.60 -11.17 -21.77
C VAL A 83 -7.06 -12.59 -21.41
N ASP A 84 -7.59 -12.78 -20.20
CA ASP A 84 -8.14 -14.08 -19.81
C ASP A 84 -9.60 -14.25 -20.26
N ALA A 85 -10.16 -15.45 -20.10
CA ALA A 85 -11.54 -15.76 -20.49
C ALA A 85 -12.60 -14.93 -19.75
N GLY A 86 -12.26 -14.34 -18.59
CA GLY A 86 -13.13 -13.45 -17.82
C GLY A 86 -13.06 -11.98 -18.25
N GLY A 87 -12.28 -11.67 -19.29
CA GLY A 87 -12.04 -10.31 -19.75
C GLY A 87 -11.11 -9.52 -18.82
N TRP A 88 -10.23 -10.19 -18.07
CA TRP A 88 -9.21 -9.52 -17.28
C TRP A 88 -7.98 -9.28 -18.12
N HIS A 89 -7.43 -8.07 -18.06
CA HIS A 89 -6.20 -7.72 -18.74
C HIS A 89 -5.02 -7.94 -17.80
N ARG A 90 -3.91 -8.47 -18.32
CA ARG A 90 -2.68 -8.61 -17.55
C ARG A 90 -1.88 -7.31 -17.58
N PHE A 91 -1.37 -6.94 -16.40
CA PHE A 91 -0.52 -5.79 -16.15
C PHE A 91 0.81 -6.25 -15.53
N ASP A 92 1.92 -5.95 -16.19
CA ASP A 92 3.27 -6.28 -15.72
C ASP A 92 3.90 -5.04 -15.03
N PRO A 93 4.57 -5.19 -13.87
CA PRO A 93 5.21 -4.07 -13.18
C PRO A 93 6.22 -3.39 -14.11
N LYS A 94 6.21 -2.06 -14.13
CA LYS A 94 7.23 -1.31 -14.86
C LYS A 94 8.61 -1.52 -14.23
N PRO A 95 9.69 -1.63 -15.02
CA PRO A 95 11.06 -1.65 -14.51
C PRO A 95 11.39 -0.41 -13.67
N ASP A 96 10.83 0.73 -14.04
CA ASP A 96 11.00 2.04 -13.39
C ASP A 96 9.82 2.43 -12.49
N ALA A 97 8.92 1.49 -12.16
CA ALA A 97 7.84 1.76 -11.21
C ALA A 97 8.41 2.35 -9.91
N PRO A 98 7.81 3.39 -9.33
CA PRO A 98 8.22 3.88 -8.02
C PRO A 98 8.19 2.73 -6.99
N PRO A 99 9.20 2.60 -6.12
CA PRO A 99 9.12 1.64 -5.04
C PRO A 99 8.00 2.05 -4.07
N VAL A 100 7.65 1.13 -3.19
CA VAL A 100 6.80 1.40 -2.03
C VAL A 100 7.64 1.32 -0.78
N GLU A 101 7.15 1.90 0.31
CA GLU A 101 7.66 1.61 1.63
C GLU A 101 6.81 0.52 2.29
N ALA A 102 7.45 -0.40 2.99
CA ALA A 102 6.78 -1.48 3.69
C ALA A 102 7.38 -1.70 5.08
N SER A 103 6.55 -2.09 6.04
CA SER A 103 6.95 -2.58 7.36
C SER A 103 6.08 -3.78 7.72
N GLU A 104 6.72 -4.87 8.14
CA GLU A 104 6.01 -5.94 8.86
C GLU A 104 5.56 -5.39 10.22
N ILE A 105 4.34 -5.71 10.63
CA ILE A 105 3.76 -5.33 11.92
C ILE A 105 3.52 -6.60 12.73
N ASP A 106 3.99 -6.66 13.98
CA ASP A 106 4.02 -7.87 14.81
C ASP A 106 2.75 -8.08 15.66
N GLU A 107 1.78 -7.18 15.54
CA GLU A 107 0.49 -7.24 16.23
C GLU A 107 -0.68 -6.92 15.28
N PRO A 108 -1.93 -7.34 15.59
CA PRO A 108 -3.09 -6.95 14.81
C PRO A 108 -3.28 -5.42 14.74
N PHE A 109 -3.56 -4.89 13.56
CA PHE A 109 -3.58 -3.45 13.32
C PHE A 109 -4.67 -3.03 12.33
N GLN A 110 -4.89 -1.72 12.23
CA GLN A 110 -5.81 -1.10 11.28
C GLN A 110 -5.13 0.07 10.57
N VAL A 111 -5.59 0.36 9.35
CA VAL A 111 -5.27 1.59 8.63
C VAL A 111 -6.51 2.17 7.95
N GLU A 112 -6.60 3.50 7.89
CA GLU A 112 -7.47 4.19 6.96
C GLU A 112 -6.80 4.26 5.59
N SER A 113 -7.37 3.57 4.59
CA SER A 113 -6.92 3.64 3.19
C SER A 113 -7.81 4.56 2.37
N HIS A 114 -7.42 4.82 1.12
CA HIS A 114 -8.26 5.57 0.17
C HIS A 114 -9.64 4.94 -0.05
N PHE A 115 -9.75 3.61 0.06
CA PHE A 115 -10.99 2.88 -0.22
C PHE A 115 -11.79 2.47 1.03
N GLY A 116 -11.31 2.86 2.21
CA GLY A 116 -11.92 2.53 3.49
C GLY A 116 -10.92 1.94 4.49
N ARG A 117 -11.43 1.54 5.66
CA ARG A 117 -10.62 0.97 6.72
C ARG A 117 -10.25 -0.48 6.42
N LEU A 118 -8.97 -0.81 6.55
CA LEU A 118 -8.43 -2.16 6.39
C LEU A 118 -7.94 -2.70 7.73
N ASN A 119 -8.01 -4.02 7.90
CA ASN A 119 -7.55 -4.75 9.08
C ASN A 119 -6.40 -5.68 8.70
N GLY A 120 -5.31 -5.60 9.44
CA GLY A 120 -4.15 -6.47 9.32
C GLY A 120 -4.01 -7.38 10.53
N GLN A 121 -3.41 -8.54 10.31
CA GLN A 121 -2.99 -9.47 11.35
C GLN A 121 -1.51 -9.25 11.70
N ALA A 122 -1.09 -9.82 12.83
CA ALA A 122 0.33 -9.93 13.14
C ALA A 122 1.07 -10.67 12.02
N GLY A 123 2.19 -10.09 11.57
CA GLY A 123 3.01 -10.53 10.45
C GLY A 123 2.63 -9.90 9.10
N ASP A 124 1.48 -9.23 8.98
CA ASP A 124 1.12 -8.54 7.75
C ASP A 124 1.96 -7.28 7.55
N TYR A 125 2.04 -6.86 6.29
CA TYR A 125 2.80 -5.68 5.90
C TYR A 125 1.90 -4.46 5.78
N LEU A 126 2.23 -3.40 6.51
CA LEU A 126 1.79 -2.05 6.19
C LEU A 126 2.61 -1.56 5.01
N VAL A 127 1.94 -1.05 3.97
CA VAL A 127 2.58 -0.54 2.77
C VAL A 127 2.12 0.89 2.49
N ARG A 128 3.05 1.75 2.04
CA ARG A 128 2.82 3.16 1.73
C ARG A 128 3.43 3.53 0.38
N SER A 129 2.71 4.33 -0.40
CA SER A 129 3.26 4.86 -1.65
C SER A 129 4.40 5.87 -1.40
N MET A 130 5.42 5.84 -2.25
CA MET A 130 6.50 6.83 -2.26
C MET A 130 6.10 8.13 -2.96
N THR A 131 5.16 8.06 -3.91
CA THR A 131 4.69 9.22 -4.69
C THR A 131 3.50 9.92 -4.05
N ASP A 132 2.82 9.24 -3.12
CA ASP A 132 1.68 9.76 -2.36
C ASP A 132 1.72 9.22 -0.93
N ARG A 133 2.24 10.02 0.00
CA ARG A 133 2.46 9.57 1.39
C ARG A 133 1.17 9.36 2.18
N SER A 134 0.02 9.74 1.64
CA SER A 134 -1.30 9.48 2.23
C SER A 134 -1.89 8.14 1.79
N ASP A 135 -1.39 7.57 0.69
CA ASP A 135 -1.84 6.29 0.14
C ASP A 135 -1.16 5.14 0.89
N VAL A 136 -1.92 4.52 1.79
CA VAL A 136 -1.52 3.39 2.62
C VAL A 136 -2.47 2.22 2.44
N TRP A 137 -1.93 1.00 2.48
CA TRP A 137 -2.70 -0.23 2.40
C TRP A 137 -2.01 -1.35 3.19
N ILE A 138 -2.71 -2.47 3.32
CA ILE A 138 -2.20 -3.67 4.00
C ILE A 138 -2.00 -4.76 2.94
N VAL A 139 -0.96 -5.56 3.10
CA VAL A 139 -0.71 -6.75 2.28
C VAL A 139 -0.42 -7.92 3.22
N ALA A 140 -1.20 -8.99 3.10
CA ALA A 140 -0.98 -10.20 3.88
C ALA A 140 0.45 -10.75 3.70
N LYS A 141 1.07 -11.27 4.77
CA LYS A 141 2.48 -11.72 4.76
C LYS A 141 2.86 -12.57 3.54
N ALA A 142 2.12 -13.66 3.33
CA ALA A 142 2.38 -14.60 2.24
C ALA A 142 2.28 -13.94 0.85
N ILE A 143 1.41 -12.95 0.70
CA ILE A 143 1.25 -12.19 -0.55
C ILE A 143 2.41 -11.24 -0.74
N PHE A 144 2.84 -10.56 0.32
CA PHE A 144 3.97 -9.66 0.28
C PHE A 144 5.22 -10.42 -0.15
N GLU A 145 5.56 -11.51 0.54
CA GLU A 145 6.74 -12.33 0.25
C GLU A 145 6.69 -12.99 -1.15
N ALA A 146 5.50 -13.32 -1.66
CA ALA A 146 5.36 -13.89 -3.00
C ALA A 146 5.48 -12.85 -4.12
N SER A 147 5.22 -11.57 -3.83
CA SER A 147 5.00 -10.56 -4.88
C SER A 147 5.83 -9.28 -4.78
N TYR A 148 6.54 -9.08 -3.67
CA TYR A 148 7.46 -7.98 -3.43
C TYR A 148 8.87 -8.49 -3.15
N VAL A 149 9.85 -7.64 -3.43
CA VAL A 149 11.22 -7.82 -2.98
C VAL A 149 11.60 -6.56 -2.21
N MET A 150 12.08 -6.75 -0.97
CA MET A 150 12.66 -5.68 -0.17
C MET A 150 13.95 -5.21 -0.84
N GLU A 151 14.11 -3.92 -1.01
CA GLU A 151 15.38 -3.37 -1.47
C GLU A 151 16.42 -3.55 -0.36
N PRO A 152 17.66 -3.94 -0.69
CA PRO A 152 18.71 -4.05 0.30
C PRO A 152 18.94 -2.69 0.96
N TYR A 153 19.13 -2.70 2.28
CA TYR A 153 19.51 -1.50 3.02
C TYR A 153 20.86 -1.01 2.50
N ASN A 154 20.88 0.17 1.89
CA ASN A 154 22.10 0.84 1.48
C ASN A 154 22.45 1.89 2.53
N GLU A 155 23.51 1.67 3.31
CA GLU A 155 24.02 2.60 4.32
C GLU A 155 24.32 4.00 3.76
N ALA A 156 24.55 4.13 2.45
CA ALA A 156 24.80 5.39 1.76
C ALA A 156 23.54 6.22 1.46
N GLN A 157 22.34 5.67 1.66
CA GLN A 157 21.10 6.44 1.60
C GLN A 157 20.79 6.98 3.00
N PRO A 158 20.87 8.30 3.24
CA PRO A 158 20.53 8.84 4.54
C PRO A 158 19.10 8.44 4.87
N ARG A 159 18.86 7.97 6.11
CA ARG A 159 17.51 7.83 6.66
C ARG A 159 16.75 9.08 6.24
N LEU A 160 15.64 8.93 5.52
CA LEU A 160 14.76 10.04 5.19
C LEU A 160 14.58 10.79 6.51
N LYS A 161 15.19 11.98 6.61
CA LYS A 161 15.15 12.75 7.85
C LYS A 161 13.68 12.89 8.16
N ALA A 162 13.26 12.35 9.31
CA ALA A 162 11.95 12.67 9.85
C ALA A 162 11.81 14.19 9.76
N ASP A 163 10.66 14.65 9.29
CA ASP A 163 10.34 16.07 9.13
C ASP A 163 10.58 16.83 10.46
N GLU A 164 11.82 17.22 10.71
CA GLU A 164 12.24 18.14 11.76
C GLU A 164 12.18 19.54 11.16
N LYS A 165 10.96 20.03 11.00
CA LYS A 165 10.60 21.44 11.09
C LYS A 165 9.23 21.42 11.76
N GLU A 166 9.03 21.92 12.97
CA GLU A 166 9.38 23.26 13.42
C GLU A 166 9.16 23.34 14.94
N CYS A 167 10.23 23.44 15.71
CA CYS A 167 10.17 23.86 17.11
C CYS A 167 11.45 24.62 17.45
N ASP A 168 11.63 25.78 16.81
CA ASP A 168 12.47 26.81 17.39
C ASP A 168 12.05 28.20 16.91
N LYS A 169 11.28 28.88 17.75
CA LYS A 169 11.37 30.34 17.92
C LYS A 169 11.26 30.62 19.41
N ARG A 170 12.38 30.52 20.12
CA ARG A 170 12.62 31.38 21.28
C ARG A 170 13.09 32.73 20.77
N GLU A 171 12.43 33.81 21.19
CA GLU A 171 13.10 35.07 21.46
C GLU A 171 12.63 35.57 22.82
N ASP A 172 13.47 35.35 23.83
CA ASP A 172 13.54 36.21 25.01
C ASP A 172 14.02 37.59 24.56
N GLN A 173 13.26 38.65 24.86
CA GLN A 173 13.81 39.98 25.08
C GLN A 173 13.12 40.61 26.30
N GLN A 174 13.91 40.66 27.37
CA GLN A 174 14.05 41.68 28.42
C GLN A 174 12.83 42.52 28.84
#